data_AF-A0A956IF25-F1
#
_entry.id   AF-A0A956IF25-F1
#
_cell.length_a   1.000
_cell.length_b   1.000
_cell.length_c   1.000
_cell.angle_alpha   90.00
_cell.angle_beta   90.00
_cell.angle_gamma   90.00
#
_symmetry.space_group_name_H-M   'P 1'
#
loop_
_entity.id
_entity.type
_entity.pdbx_description
1 polymer ?
#
loop_
_entity_poly.entity_id
_entity_poly.type
_entity_poly.pdbx_seq_one_letter_code
_entity_poly.pdbx_strand_id
1 'polypeptide(L)'
;LYPEELGVQVKALRDLEEEHGSLEALRDGFLTAPGGMITHRGRMMRPKDLDEAIDVVAAEREAAKRALRAHDQACRTACRAAARAIGEGWDKYLHSLVRLLHYATHLEANVSDAAGHLANVWAVVSADRRITDAELRRLVVAGDEVHRALEEIDRQRTEVVLPEALKQRLEVESWSAVIGEELRLPPPAHHNMGDWLGVVDSWIGAFEGALGALRRTTLDLLLEVEGRVVAMYRGEVEVEPAPQRARVPKHYTTMLEGQERPRQTKLDWWDRFQTADGLVPSVARFAVAGAIVGAVLAAGGMVGAPEAVIYNGLERSVVVELGREVVELAPQQRRKVELPAGARVAIKATTTDGQLIEAFDADFDTSFGTYVYNVAGASPLVEWTAHYGTASP
;
A
#
# COMPACT_ATOMS: atom_id res chain seq x y z
N LEU A 1 -17.71 23.21 4.10
CA LEU A 1 -17.58 22.54 5.42
C LEU A 1 -16.11 22.24 5.68
N TYR A 2 -15.44 21.62 4.71
CA TYR A 2 -14.00 21.35 4.70
C TYR A 2 -13.29 22.36 3.79
N PRO A 3 -12.54 23.31 4.34
CA PRO A 3 -11.84 24.33 3.55
C PRO A 3 -10.51 23.78 2.99
N GLU A 4 -9.97 24.39 1.93
CA GLU A 4 -8.73 23.91 1.27
C GLU A 4 -7.52 23.88 2.21
N GLU A 5 -7.48 24.79 3.18
CA GLU A 5 -6.43 24.86 4.21
C GLU A 5 -6.35 23.59 5.06
N LEU A 6 -7.44 22.82 5.17
CA LEU A 6 -7.44 21.54 5.87
C LEU A 6 -6.54 20.51 5.15
N GLY A 7 -6.49 20.55 3.82
CA GLY A 7 -5.58 19.69 3.03
C GLY A 7 -4.11 19.96 3.36
N VAL A 8 -3.75 21.23 3.59
CA VAL A 8 -2.41 21.61 4.05
C VAL A 8 -2.12 21.05 5.44
N GLN A 9 -3.09 21.10 6.36
CA GLN A 9 -2.93 20.55 7.72
C GLN A 9 -2.78 19.03 7.72
N VAL A 10 -3.54 18.32 6.88
CA VAL A 10 -3.42 16.86 6.72
C VAL A 10 -2.06 16.48 6.16
N LYS A 11 -1.56 17.22 5.15
CA LYS A 11 -0.21 17.02 4.62
C LYS A 11 0.85 17.25 5.69
N ALA A 12 0.75 18.35 6.44
CA ALA A 12 1.68 18.66 7.51
C ALA A 12 1.72 17.56 8.60
N LEU A 13 0.57 16.95 8.93
CA LEU A 13 0.54 15.81 9.84
C LEU A 13 1.29 14.60 9.28
N ARG A 14 1.13 14.27 8.00
CA ARG A 14 1.87 13.17 7.35
C ARG A 14 3.37 13.41 7.37
N ASP A 15 3.78 14.63 7.02
CA ASP A 15 5.20 15.03 7.04
C ASP A 15 5.78 14.87 8.47
N LEU A 16 5.03 15.22 9.52
CA LEU A 16 5.42 15.02 10.92
C LEU A 16 5.46 13.53 11.33
N GLU A 17 4.58 12.70 10.79
CA GLU A 17 4.57 11.24 11.04
C GLU A 17 5.80 10.56 10.40
N GLU A 18 6.11 10.90 9.15
CA GLU A 18 7.31 10.42 8.45
C GLU A 18 8.59 10.89 9.13
N GLU A 19 8.63 12.16 9.56
CA GLU A 19 9.73 12.74 10.30
C GLU A 19 9.95 12.02 11.64
N HIS A 20 8.87 11.83 12.42
CA HIS A 20 8.93 11.10 13.69
C HIS A 20 9.46 9.67 13.49
N GLY A 21 8.89 8.93 12.53
CA GLY A 21 9.32 7.56 12.24
C GLY A 21 10.77 7.47 11.80
N SER A 22 11.25 8.44 11.02
CA SER A 22 12.66 8.50 10.60
C SER A 22 13.62 8.75 11.77
N LEU A 23 13.24 9.63 12.70
CA LEU A 23 14.04 9.90 13.90
C LEU A 23 14.06 8.69 14.85
N GLU A 24 12.94 8.01 15.03
CA GLU A 24 12.89 6.75 15.80
C GLU A 24 13.76 5.66 15.15
N ALA A 25 13.71 5.51 13.83
CA ALA A 25 14.55 4.56 13.11
C ALA A 25 16.05 4.88 13.22
N LEU A 26 16.43 6.17 13.29
CA LEU A 26 17.80 6.60 13.59
C LEU A 26 18.20 6.27 15.03
N ARG A 27 17.31 6.48 16.01
CA ARG A 27 17.54 6.17 17.44
C ARG A 27 17.75 4.68 17.64
N ASP A 28 16.92 3.88 16.98
CA ASP A 28 16.90 2.43 17.10
C ASP A 28 17.98 1.78 16.22
N GLY A 29 18.68 2.56 15.39
CA GLY A 29 19.84 2.13 14.60
C GLY A 29 19.49 1.40 13.30
N PHE A 30 18.24 1.43 12.87
CA PHE A 30 17.79 0.92 11.57
C PHE A 30 18.22 1.81 10.41
N LEU A 31 18.33 3.13 10.66
CA LEU A 31 18.90 4.09 9.73
C LEU A 31 20.27 4.56 10.23
N THR A 32 21.20 4.78 9.29
CA THR A 32 22.53 5.32 9.59
C THR A 32 22.74 6.63 8.87
N ALA A 33 23.15 7.67 9.61
CA ALA A 33 23.52 8.95 9.03
C ALA A 33 24.95 8.88 8.42
N PRO A 34 25.14 9.21 7.13
CA PRO A 34 26.47 9.27 6.53
C PRO A 34 27.38 10.24 7.30
N GLY A 35 28.54 9.77 7.78
CA GLY A 35 29.50 10.59 8.52
C GLY A 35 29.18 10.84 9.99
N GLY A 36 28.17 10.17 10.56
CA GLY A 36 27.87 10.22 12.01
C GLY A 36 27.21 11.51 12.50
N MET A 37 26.87 12.43 11.60
CA MET A 37 26.06 13.62 11.91
C MET A 37 24.69 13.51 11.27
N ILE A 38 23.64 13.66 12.09
CA ILE A 38 22.25 13.66 11.64
C ILE A 38 21.94 15.06 11.14
N THR A 39 21.39 15.20 9.93
CA THR A 39 20.87 16.50 9.46
C THR A 39 19.37 16.51 9.64
N HIS A 40 18.86 17.37 10.52
CA HIS A 40 17.44 17.46 10.87
C HIS A 40 16.98 18.91 10.74
N ARG A 41 15.94 19.16 9.92
CA ARG A 41 15.41 20.51 9.62
C ARG A 41 16.51 21.54 9.26
N GLY A 42 17.50 21.11 8.47
CA GLY A 42 18.63 21.94 8.05
C GLY A 42 19.69 22.21 9.12
N ARG A 43 19.60 21.58 10.29
CA ARG A 43 20.58 21.68 11.38
C ARG A 43 21.32 20.38 11.59
N MET A 44 22.61 20.46 11.90
CA MET A 44 23.41 19.31 12.29
C MET A 44 23.12 18.95 13.75
N MET A 45 22.81 17.68 13.98
CA MET A 45 22.41 17.09 15.23
C MET A 45 23.39 15.99 15.61
N ARG A 46 23.73 15.92 16.91
CA ARG A 46 24.48 14.79 17.47
C ARG A 46 23.50 13.71 17.93
N PRO A 47 23.91 12.43 17.96
CA PRO A 47 23.04 11.33 18.41
C PRO A 47 22.42 11.54 19.80
N LYS A 48 23.09 12.24 20.70
CA LYS A 48 22.58 12.55 22.06
C LYS A 48 21.45 13.57 22.10
N ASP A 49 21.29 14.37 21.04
CA ASP A 49 20.26 15.40 20.94
C ASP A 49 19.00 14.83 20.21
N LEU A 50 19.02 13.53 19.85
CA LEU A 50 17.98 12.85 19.07
C LEU A 50 16.68 12.63 19.85
N ASP A 51 16.79 12.24 21.13
CA ASP A 51 15.60 12.02 21.98
C ASP A 51 14.79 13.30 22.15
N GLU A 52 15.46 14.45 22.35
CA GLU A 52 14.80 15.76 22.43
C GLU A 52 14.07 16.11 21.13
N ALA A 53 14.66 15.81 19.96
CA ALA A 53 14.00 16.07 18.69
C ALA A 53 12.81 15.15 18.43
N ILE A 54 12.89 13.87 18.84
CA ILE A 54 11.75 12.95 18.79
C ILE A 54 10.61 13.51 19.64
N ASP A 55 10.88 13.94 20.87
CA ASP A 55 9.87 14.50 21.77
C ASP A 55 9.21 15.76 21.20
N VAL A 56 10.00 16.65 20.58
CA VAL A 56 9.49 17.86 19.92
C VAL A 56 8.56 17.50 18.76
N VAL A 57 9.00 16.63 17.85
CA VAL A 57 8.18 16.22 16.69
C VAL A 57 6.94 15.45 17.14
N ALA A 58 7.03 14.63 18.19
CA ALA A 58 5.88 13.95 18.80
C ALA A 58 4.86 14.96 19.33
N ALA A 59 5.30 16.00 20.05
CA ALA A 59 4.42 17.04 20.56
C ALA A 59 3.73 17.84 19.44
N GLU A 60 4.46 18.18 18.37
CA GLU A 60 3.92 18.84 17.17
C GLU A 60 2.88 17.94 16.47
N ARG A 61 3.18 16.64 16.30
CA ARG A 61 2.26 15.65 15.74
C ARG A 61 0.97 15.58 16.55
N GLU A 62 1.07 15.47 17.87
CA GLU A 62 -0.11 15.40 18.74
C GLU A 62 -0.93 16.70 18.72
N ALA A 63 -0.28 17.86 18.57
CA ALA A 63 -0.98 19.13 18.38
C ALA A 63 -1.75 19.18 17.06
N ALA A 64 -1.12 18.74 15.96
CA ALA A 64 -1.76 18.64 14.65
C ALA A 64 -2.96 17.67 14.65
N LYS A 65 -2.80 16.48 15.25
CA LYS A 65 -3.89 15.50 15.43
C LYS A 65 -5.05 16.09 16.21
N ARG A 66 -4.79 16.78 17.34
CA ARG A 66 -5.84 17.43 18.13
C ARG A 66 -6.61 18.50 17.34
N ALA A 67 -5.91 19.31 16.54
CA ALA A 67 -6.54 20.33 15.72
C ALA A 67 -7.49 19.73 14.67
N LEU A 68 -7.05 18.70 13.95
CA LEU A 68 -7.87 17.98 12.97
C LEU A 68 -9.08 17.30 13.63
N ARG A 69 -8.88 16.62 14.76
CA ARG A 69 -9.96 15.98 15.52
C ARG A 69 -11.01 17.00 15.99
N ALA A 70 -10.57 18.17 16.46
CA ALA A 70 -11.47 19.23 16.88
C ALA A 70 -12.30 19.79 15.71
N HIS A 71 -11.68 19.96 14.54
CA HIS A 71 -12.40 20.37 13.32
C HIS A 71 -13.46 19.34 12.92
N ASP A 72 -13.08 18.07 12.81
CA ASP A 72 -14.00 16.97 12.47
C ASP A 72 -15.14 16.87 13.48
N GLN A 73 -14.85 17.01 14.78
CA GLN A 73 -15.87 17.00 15.82
C GLN A 73 -16.87 18.16 15.66
N ALA A 74 -16.38 19.38 15.40
CA ALA A 74 -17.23 20.54 15.20
C ALA A 74 -18.14 20.36 13.97
N CYS A 75 -17.56 19.95 12.85
CA CYS A 75 -18.27 19.66 11.60
C CYS A 75 -19.35 18.58 11.79
N ARG A 76 -18.97 17.41 12.31
CA ARG A 76 -19.91 16.29 12.54
C ARG A 76 -21.01 16.63 13.53
N THR A 77 -20.70 17.42 14.56
CA THR A 77 -21.71 17.89 15.54
C THR A 77 -22.71 18.83 14.89
N ALA A 78 -22.25 19.80 14.10
CA ALA A 78 -23.11 20.73 13.36
C ALA A 78 -23.97 19.98 12.33
N CYS A 79 -23.38 19.09 11.52
CA CYS A 79 -24.10 18.28 10.53
C CYS A 79 -25.17 17.41 11.19
N ARG A 80 -24.87 16.78 12.34
CA ARG A 80 -25.87 15.98 13.06
C ARG A 80 -27.00 16.83 13.64
N ALA A 81 -26.71 18.04 14.10
CA ALA A 81 -27.73 18.98 14.55
C ALA A 81 -28.63 19.43 13.39
N ALA A 82 -28.03 19.77 12.24
CA ALA A 82 -28.75 20.09 11.01
C ALA A 82 -29.65 18.93 10.54
N ALA A 83 -29.11 17.71 10.52
CA ALA A 83 -29.86 16.51 10.16
C ALA A 83 -31.07 16.26 11.08
N ARG A 84 -30.95 16.55 12.39
CA ARG A 84 -32.10 16.45 13.32
C ARG A 84 -33.16 17.52 13.04
N ALA A 85 -32.74 18.72 12.65
CA ALA A 85 -33.66 19.80 12.32
C ALA A 85 -34.41 19.54 11.00
N ILE A 86 -33.73 18.94 10.01
CA ILE A 86 -34.34 18.49 8.76
C ILE A 86 -35.34 17.36 9.00
N GLY A 87 -34.99 16.39 9.86
CA GLY A 87 -35.83 15.22 10.13
C GLY A 87 -35.55 14.07 9.17
N GLU A 88 -36.58 13.28 8.84
CA GLU A 88 -36.52 12.22 7.81
C GLU A 88 -35.46 11.12 8.02
N GLY A 89 -34.90 11.00 9.23
CA GLY A 89 -33.94 9.95 9.60
C GLY A 89 -32.48 10.22 9.24
N TRP A 90 -32.15 11.42 8.72
CA TRP A 90 -30.78 11.79 8.35
C TRP A 90 -29.79 11.73 9.52
N ASP A 91 -30.25 12.03 10.74
CA ASP A 91 -29.42 11.97 11.94
C ASP A 91 -28.97 10.54 12.27
N LYS A 92 -29.88 9.57 12.10
CA LYS A 92 -29.63 8.14 12.27
C LYS A 92 -28.74 7.61 11.15
N TYR A 93 -28.93 8.09 9.93
CA TYR A 93 -28.11 7.71 8.78
C TYR A 93 -26.66 8.17 8.95
N LEU A 94 -26.42 9.45 9.19
CA LEU A 94 -25.08 10.00 9.48
C LEU A 94 -24.40 9.27 10.64
N HIS A 95 -25.12 9.06 11.75
CA HIS A 95 -24.56 8.33 12.89
C HIS A 95 -24.19 6.88 12.53
N SER A 96 -24.97 6.23 11.67
CA SER A 96 -24.66 4.86 11.23
C SER A 96 -23.38 4.79 10.37
N LEU A 97 -23.14 5.79 9.51
CA LEU A 97 -21.91 5.87 8.71
C LEU A 97 -20.68 6.12 9.59
N VAL A 98 -20.79 7.00 10.60
CA VAL A 98 -19.71 7.19 11.59
C VAL A 98 -19.41 5.90 12.34
N ARG A 99 -20.43 5.13 12.73
CA ARG A 99 -20.22 3.82 13.40
C ARG A 99 -19.56 2.79 12.48
N LEU A 100 -19.90 2.79 11.19
CA LEU A 100 -19.28 1.91 10.20
C LEU A 100 -17.83 2.29 9.95
N LEU A 101 -17.53 3.59 9.85
CA LEU A 101 -16.17 4.11 9.71
C LEU A 101 -15.30 3.72 10.93
N HIS A 102 -15.84 3.89 12.14
CA HIS A 102 -15.17 3.52 13.39
C HIS A 102 -14.90 2.01 13.45
N TYR A 103 -15.88 1.17 13.10
CA TYR A 103 -15.72 -0.27 13.00
C TYR A 103 -14.58 -0.66 12.06
N ALA A 104 -14.59 -0.16 10.83
CA ALA A 104 -13.56 -0.50 9.84
C ALA A 104 -12.17 -0.05 10.28
N THR A 105 -12.05 1.18 10.80
CA THR A 105 -10.78 1.76 11.26
C THR A 105 -10.15 0.95 12.39
N HIS A 106 -10.93 0.55 13.39
CA HIS A 106 -10.38 -0.16 14.53
C HIS A 106 -10.01 -1.61 14.24
N LEU A 107 -10.79 -2.30 13.41
CA LEU A 107 -10.46 -3.67 13.03
C LEU A 107 -9.26 -3.71 12.07
N GLU A 108 -9.14 -2.74 11.15
CA GLU A 108 -7.94 -2.60 10.30
C GLU A 108 -6.71 -2.36 11.16
N ALA A 109 -6.79 -1.43 12.12
CA ALA A 109 -5.70 -1.16 13.05
C ALA A 109 -5.33 -2.38 13.90
N ASN A 110 -6.32 -3.15 14.38
CA ASN A 110 -6.05 -4.36 15.16
C ASN A 110 -5.35 -5.45 14.34
N VAL A 111 -5.79 -5.69 13.10
CA VAL A 111 -5.16 -6.68 12.20
C VAL A 111 -3.74 -6.25 11.86
N SER A 112 -3.55 -4.98 11.49
CA SER A 112 -2.24 -4.45 11.12
C SER A 112 -1.25 -4.48 12.30
N ASP A 113 -1.73 -4.15 13.50
CA ASP A 113 -0.91 -4.26 14.71
C ASP A 113 -0.55 -5.72 15.03
N ALA A 114 -1.50 -6.66 14.96
CA ALA A 114 -1.24 -8.08 15.17
C ALA A 114 -0.24 -8.63 14.14
N ALA A 115 -0.39 -8.28 12.87
CA ALA A 115 0.51 -8.66 11.79
C ALA A 115 1.91 -8.07 12.02
N GLY A 116 2.00 -6.80 12.41
CA GLY A 116 3.27 -6.15 12.76
C GLY A 116 3.95 -6.79 13.97
N HIS A 117 3.18 -7.22 14.98
CA HIS A 117 3.71 -7.96 16.13
C HIS A 117 4.25 -9.33 15.72
N LEU A 118 3.50 -10.09 14.91
CA LEU A 118 3.96 -11.37 14.35
C LEU A 118 5.26 -11.20 13.55
N ALA A 119 5.33 -10.19 12.67
CA ALA A 119 6.52 -9.90 11.89
C ALA A 119 7.72 -9.56 12.78
N ASN A 120 7.51 -8.79 13.86
CA ASN A 120 8.56 -8.50 14.83
C ASN A 120 9.05 -9.76 15.57
N VAL A 121 8.13 -10.61 16.04
CA VAL A 121 8.47 -11.88 16.69
C VAL A 121 9.22 -12.81 15.73
N TRP A 122 8.76 -12.92 14.48
CA TRP A 122 9.43 -13.69 13.45
C TRP A 122 10.85 -13.18 13.18
N ALA A 123 11.04 -11.87 13.02
CA ALA A 123 12.36 -11.27 12.80
C ALA A 123 13.35 -11.60 13.93
N VAL A 124 12.88 -11.56 15.18
CA VAL A 124 13.71 -11.92 16.35
C VAL A 124 14.02 -13.41 16.39
N VAL A 125 13.03 -14.27 16.17
CA VAL A 125 13.17 -15.73 16.28
C VAL A 125 13.98 -16.34 15.11
N SER A 126 13.90 -15.72 13.93
CA SER A 126 14.62 -16.19 12.73
C SER A 126 16.04 -15.63 12.59
N ALA A 127 16.47 -14.74 13.50
CA ALA A 127 17.82 -14.18 13.50
C ALA A 127 18.88 -15.28 13.66
N ASP A 128 18.63 -16.23 14.57
CA ASP A 128 19.45 -17.43 14.74
C ASP A 128 18.97 -18.58 13.84
N ARG A 129 19.91 -19.32 13.26
CA ARG A 129 19.62 -20.43 12.31
C ARG A 129 18.90 -21.64 12.94
N ARG A 130 18.52 -21.58 14.22
CA ARG A 130 17.87 -22.66 14.95
C ARG A 130 16.78 -22.10 15.86
N ILE A 131 15.55 -22.45 15.56
CA ILE A 131 14.39 -22.12 16.39
C ILE A 131 14.27 -23.13 17.54
N THR A 132 14.25 -22.64 18.77
CA THR A 132 13.99 -23.42 19.98
C THR A 132 12.50 -23.61 20.22
N ASP A 133 12.12 -24.59 21.06
CA ASP A 133 10.72 -24.81 21.42
C ASP A 133 10.08 -23.58 22.11
N ALA A 134 10.87 -22.79 22.85
CA ALA A 134 10.41 -21.59 23.52
C ALA A 134 10.11 -20.46 22.52
N GLU A 135 10.95 -20.30 21.50
CA GLU A 135 10.74 -19.34 20.41
C GLU A 135 9.58 -19.74 19.53
N LEU A 136 9.45 -21.04 19.22
CA LEU A 136 8.29 -21.56 18.50
C LEU A 136 6.99 -21.31 19.28
N ARG A 137 7.00 -21.45 20.62
CA ARG A 137 5.84 -21.06 21.45
C ARG A 137 5.50 -19.57 21.31
N ARG A 138 6.50 -18.68 21.35
CA ARG A 138 6.28 -17.23 21.17
C ARG A 138 5.67 -16.93 19.80
N LEU A 139 6.15 -17.59 18.76
CA LEU A 139 5.65 -17.45 17.40
C LEU A 139 4.21 -17.96 17.25
N VAL A 140 3.87 -19.10 17.87
CA VAL A 140 2.48 -19.60 17.93
C VAL A 140 1.56 -18.60 18.63
N VAL A 141 1.99 -18.01 19.76
CA VAL A 141 1.20 -16.99 20.47
C VAL A 141 0.96 -15.76 19.59
N ALA A 142 2.00 -15.23 18.94
CA ALA A 142 1.85 -14.09 18.04
C ALA A 142 0.97 -14.39 16.83
N GLY A 143 1.08 -15.60 16.26
CA GLY A 143 0.20 -16.04 15.18
C GLY A 143 -1.26 -16.18 15.63
N ASP A 144 -1.49 -16.66 16.85
CA ASP A 144 -2.82 -16.83 17.43
C ASP A 144 -3.51 -15.47 17.67
N GLU A 145 -2.75 -14.42 17.97
CA GLU A 145 -3.27 -13.04 18.03
C GLU A 145 -3.75 -12.54 16.67
N VAL A 146 -3.02 -12.83 15.58
CA VAL A 146 -3.46 -12.54 14.21
C VAL A 146 -4.70 -13.34 13.87
N HIS A 147 -4.69 -14.65 14.14
CA HIS A 147 -5.81 -15.55 13.85
C HIS A 147 -7.09 -15.06 14.52
N ARG A 148 -7.04 -14.70 15.81
CA ARG A 148 -8.19 -14.13 16.54
C ARG A 148 -8.70 -12.83 15.95
N ALA A 149 -7.80 -11.95 15.49
CA ALA A 149 -8.19 -10.69 14.87
C ALA A 149 -8.97 -10.94 13.56
N LEU A 150 -8.52 -11.88 12.73
CA LEU A 150 -9.21 -12.30 11.50
C LEU A 150 -10.53 -13.02 11.79
N GLU A 151 -10.53 -13.94 12.75
CA GLU A 151 -11.71 -14.71 13.15
C GLU A 151 -12.83 -13.82 13.66
N GLU A 152 -12.51 -12.76 14.40
CA GLU A 152 -13.51 -11.79 14.86
C GLU A 152 -14.27 -11.16 13.67
N ILE A 153 -13.53 -10.73 12.65
CA ILE A 153 -14.09 -10.08 11.46
C ILE A 153 -14.95 -11.07 10.66
N ASP A 154 -14.46 -12.28 10.43
CA ASP A 154 -15.21 -13.31 9.70
C ASP A 154 -16.50 -13.68 10.43
N ARG A 155 -16.46 -13.86 11.76
CA ARG A 155 -17.65 -14.14 12.57
C ARG A 155 -18.69 -13.02 12.48
N GLN A 156 -18.25 -11.77 12.45
CA GLN A 156 -19.13 -10.59 12.43
C GLN A 156 -19.64 -10.25 11.02
N ARG A 157 -19.17 -10.94 9.97
CA ARG A 157 -19.39 -10.50 8.58
C ARG A 157 -20.84 -10.42 8.13
N THR A 158 -21.75 -11.15 8.77
CA THR A 158 -23.20 -11.14 8.48
C THR A 158 -23.98 -10.13 9.34
N GLU A 159 -23.38 -9.65 10.43
CA GLU A 159 -23.98 -8.63 11.29
C GLU A 159 -23.89 -7.23 10.66
N VAL A 160 -22.86 -7.01 9.83
CA VAL A 160 -22.63 -5.77 9.10
C VAL A 160 -23.58 -5.65 7.91
N VAL A 161 -24.34 -4.55 7.86
CA VAL A 161 -25.24 -4.22 6.75
C VAL A 161 -24.78 -2.92 6.12
N LEU A 162 -24.48 -2.97 4.83
CA LEU A 162 -24.06 -1.82 4.04
C LEU A 162 -25.30 -1.11 3.46
N PRO A 163 -25.37 0.24 3.53
CA PRO A 163 -26.29 1.03 2.72
C PRO A 163 -26.07 0.78 1.23
N GLU A 164 -27.12 0.98 0.44
CA GLU A 164 -27.08 0.74 -1.01
C GLU A 164 -25.99 1.56 -1.73
N ALA A 165 -25.79 2.82 -1.33
CA ALA A 165 -24.72 3.65 -1.88
C ALA A 165 -23.31 3.06 -1.67
N LEU A 166 -23.07 2.35 -0.56
CA LEU A 166 -21.79 1.68 -0.33
C LEU A 166 -21.67 0.40 -1.15
N LYS A 167 -22.74 -0.38 -1.27
CA LYS A 167 -22.77 -1.57 -2.13
C LYS A 167 -22.43 -1.24 -3.57
N GLN A 168 -23.01 -0.17 -4.11
CA GLN A 168 -22.75 0.29 -5.46
C GLN A 168 -21.29 0.74 -5.66
N ARG A 169 -20.73 1.51 -4.72
CA ARG A 169 -19.34 1.99 -4.80
C ARG A 169 -18.29 0.90 -4.62
N LEU A 170 -18.61 -0.11 -3.83
CA LEU A 170 -17.74 -1.27 -3.60
C LEU A 170 -17.97 -2.36 -4.66
N GLU A 171 -19.02 -2.24 -5.47
CA GLU A 171 -19.48 -3.25 -6.44
C GLU A 171 -19.69 -4.63 -5.82
N VAL A 172 -20.45 -4.64 -4.72
CA VAL A 172 -20.73 -5.85 -3.92
C VAL A 172 -22.17 -5.88 -3.45
N GLU A 173 -22.70 -7.08 -3.25
CA GLU A 173 -24.03 -7.27 -2.69
C GLU A 173 -24.07 -7.16 -1.16
N SER A 174 -22.95 -7.47 -0.49
CA SER A 174 -22.88 -7.52 0.97
C SER A 174 -21.46 -7.35 1.50
N TRP A 175 -21.33 -7.06 2.79
CA TRP A 175 -20.01 -7.04 3.45
C TRP A 175 -19.29 -8.39 3.40
N SER A 176 -20.05 -9.49 3.49
CA SER A 176 -19.47 -10.83 3.32
C SER A 176 -18.84 -11.03 1.95
N ALA A 177 -19.43 -10.44 0.89
CA ALA A 177 -18.87 -10.49 -0.45
C ALA A 177 -17.58 -9.67 -0.61
N VAL A 178 -17.41 -8.60 0.19
CA VAL A 178 -16.15 -7.81 0.20
C VAL A 178 -15.00 -8.60 0.82
N ILE A 179 -15.27 -9.30 1.93
CA ILE A 179 -14.26 -10.15 2.59
C ILE A 179 -13.91 -11.34 1.68
N GLY A 180 -14.90 -11.87 0.96
CA GLY A 180 -14.72 -12.99 0.05
C GLY A 180 -14.95 -14.33 0.75
N GLU A 181 -13.94 -15.20 0.74
CA GLU A 181 -14.06 -16.53 1.32
C GLU A 181 -14.08 -16.50 2.86
N GLU A 182 -14.80 -17.45 3.46
CA GLU A 182 -14.77 -17.65 4.91
C GLU A 182 -13.35 -17.94 5.39
N LEU A 183 -13.02 -17.57 6.63
CA LEU A 183 -11.70 -17.83 7.18
C LEU A 183 -11.49 -19.34 7.36
N ARG A 184 -10.79 -19.95 6.40
CA ARG A 184 -10.43 -21.39 6.43
C ARG A 184 -9.04 -21.65 6.99
N LEU A 185 -8.33 -20.61 7.39
CA LEU A 185 -7.02 -20.73 8.02
C LEU A 185 -7.20 -21.35 9.42
N PRO A 186 -6.62 -22.54 9.70
CA PRO A 186 -6.69 -23.12 11.04
C PRO A 186 -5.90 -22.27 12.05
N PRO A 187 -6.19 -22.39 13.36
CA PRO A 187 -5.36 -21.77 14.38
C PRO A 187 -3.89 -22.25 14.29
N PRO A 188 -2.92 -21.37 14.55
CA PRO A 188 -1.52 -21.74 14.56
C PRO A 188 -1.21 -22.64 15.75
N ALA A 189 -0.35 -23.61 15.52
CA ALA A 189 0.10 -24.59 16.48
C ALA A 189 1.53 -25.04 16.14
N HIS A 190 2.20 -25.65 17.12
CA HIS A 190 3.57 -26.15 16.95
C HIS A 190 3.77 -27.02 15.70
N HIS A 191 2.77 -27.85 15.36
CA HIS A 191 2.88 -28.83 14.27
C HIS A 191 2.57 -28.26 12.88
N ASN A 192 1.89 -27.11 12.78
CA ASN A 192 1.48 -26.51 11.49
C ASN A 192 2.09 -25.11 11.25
N MET A 193 2.90 -24.59 12.16
CA MET A 193 3.38 -23.20 12.13
C MET A 193 4.09 -22.82 10.84
N GLY A 194 4.90 -23.71 10.26
CA GLY A 194 5.62 -23.45 9.01
C GLY A 194 4.68 -23.24 7.83
N ASP A 195 3.73 -24.16 7.64
CA ASP A 195 2.72 -24.05 6.59
C ASP A 195 1.79 -22.85 6.83
N TRP A 196 1.44 -22.59 8.10
CA TRP A 196 0.61 -21.46 8.50
C TRP A 196 1.26 -20.12 8.15
N LEU A 197 2.55 -19.94 8.45
CA LEU A 197 3.31 -18.75 8.06
C LEU A 197 3.40 -18.58 6.54
N GLY A 198 3.48 -19.69 5.80
CA GLY A 198 3.55 -19.66 4.34
C GLY A 198 2.29 -19.09 3.67
N VAL A 199 1.16 -19.03 4.39
CA VAL A 199 -0.13 -18.58 3.81
C VAL A 199 -0.77 -17.40 4.54
N VAL A 200 -0.40 -17.10 5.79
CA VAL A 200 -1.07 -16.08 6.62
C VAL A 200 -1.08 -14.68 5.99
N ASP A 201 -0.01 -14.26 5.31
CA ASP A 201 0.09 -12.93 4.70
C ASP A 201 -1.01 -12.69 3.65
N SER A 202 -1.41 -13.75 2.93
CA SER A 202 -2.50 -13.65 1.95
C SER A 202 -3.85 -13.38 2.62
N TRP A 203 -4.10 -14.00 3.78
CA TRP A 203 -5.29 -13.76 4.58
C TRP A 203 -5.27 -12.38 5.24
N ILE A 204 -4.15 -11.97 5.82
CA ILE A 204 -3.98 -10.62 6.38
C ILE A 204 -4.29 -9.58 5.30
N GLY A 205 -3.64 -9.69 4.13
CA GLY A 205 -3.81 -8.75 3.03
C GLY A 205 -5.26 -8.68 2.50
N ALA A 206 -5.96 -9.82 2.43
CA ALA A 206 -7.36 -9.85 2.02
C ALA A 206 -8.26 -9.08 3.01
N PHE A 207 -8.11 -9.33 4.31
CA PHE A 207 -8.92 -8.67 5.34
C PHE A 207 -8.57 -7.19 5.52
N GLU A 208 -7.28 -6.83 5.51
CA GLU A 208 -6.83 -5.44 5.53
C GLU A 208 -7.31 -4.68 4.30
N GLY A 209 -7.21 -5.29 3.11
CA GLY A 209 -7.71 -4.72 1.86
C GLY A 209 -9.21 -4.44 1.92
N ALA A 210 -10.00 -5.40 2.37
CA ALA A 210 -11.45 -5.27 2.54
C ALA A 210 -11.82 -4.16 3.55
N LEU A 211 -11.18 -4.13 4.72
CA LEU A 211 -11.43 -3.13 5.75
C LEU A 211 -10.99 -1.73 5.31
N GLY A 212 -9.83 -1.62 4.67
CA GLY A 212 -9.31 -0.38 4.13
C GLY A 212 -10.21 0.18 3.02
N ALA A 213 -10.74 -0.67 2.13
CA ALA A 213 -11.73 -0.28 1.13
C ALA A 213 -13.01 0.24 1.80
N LEU A 214 -13.57 -0.53 2.76
CA LEU A 214 -14.75 -0.11 3.51
C LEU A 214 -14.54 1.23 4.23
N ARG A 215 -13.39 1.42 4.89
CA ARG A 215 -13.04 2.65 5.60
C ARG A 215 -13.02 3.85 4.64
N ARG A 216 -12.29 3.75 3.53
CA ARG A 216 -12.17 4.84 2.53
C ARG A 216 -13.54 5.18 1.93
N THR A 217 -14.25 4.19 1.40
CA THR A 217 -15.55 4.42 0.75
C THR A 217 -16.61 4.93 1.74
N THR A 218 -16.57 4.49 3.00
CA THR A 218 -17.46 5.02 4.05
C THR A 218 -17.14 6.46 4.40
N LEU A 219 -15.85 6.82 4.47
CA LEU A 219 -15.45 8.21 4.71
C LEU A 219 -15.92 9.11 3.56
N ASP A 220 -15.69 8.71 2.31
CA ASP A 220 -16.10 9.50 1.15
C ASP A 220 -17.62 9.71 1.15
N LEU A 221 -18.40 8.64 1.37
CA LEU A 221 -19.85 8.74 1.46
C LEU A 221 -20.29 9.62 2.65
N LEU A 222 -19.62 9.52 3.80
CA LEU A 222 -19.93 10.36 4.95
C LEU A 222 -19.75 11.85 4.61
N LEU A 223 -18.63 12.22 4.00
CA LEU A 223 -18.32 13.61 3.62
C LEU A 223 -19.34 14.16 2.62
N GLU A 224 -19.73 13.35 1.63
CA GLU A 224 -20.76 13.73 0.67
C GLU A 224 -22.13 13.92 1.34
N VAL A 225 -22.51 13.01 2.23
CA VAL A 225 -23.78 13.09 2.96
C VAL A 225 -23.79 14.29 3.88
N GLU A 226 -22.67 14.64 4.52
CA GLU A 226 -22.52 15.87 5.29
C GLU A 226 -22.73 17.11 4.43
N GLY A 227 -22.14 17.14 3.22
CA GLY A 227 -22.38 18.19 2.24
C GLY A 227 -23.86 18.29 1.85
N ARG A 228 -24.50 17.16 1.59
CA ARG A 228 -25.92 17.09 1.23
C ARG A 228 -26.83 17.57 2.36
N VAL A 229 -26.56 17.17 3.59
CA VAL A 229 -27.30 17.61 4.79
C VAL A 229 -27.18 19.12 4.97
N VAL A 230 -26.01 19.69 4.75
CA VAL A 230 -25.83 21.16 4.79
C VAL A 230 -26.65 21.85 3.70
N ALA A 231 -26.63 21.33 2.47
CA ALA A 231 -27.39 21.90 1.36
C ALA A 231 -28.91 21.86 1.63
N MET A 232 -29.43 20.73 2.12
CA MET A 232 -30.83 20.59 2.54
C MET A 232 -31.19 21.55 3.68
N TYR A 233 -30.31 21.69 4.69
CA TYR A 233 -30.55 22.59 5.82
C TYR A 233 -30.64 24.06 5.39
N ARG A 234 -29.87 24.44 4.36
CA ARG A 234 -29.88 25.79 3.78
C ARG A 234 -31.02 26.03 2.79
N GLY A 235 -31.80 25.00 2.46
CA GLY A 235 -32.85 25.07 1.44
C GLY A 235 -32.31 25.12 0.01
N GLU A 236 -31.05 24.73 -0.21
CA GLU A 236 -30.43 24.66 -1.54
C GLU A 236 -30.90 23.40 -2.30
N VAL A 237 -31.33 22.37 -1.57
CA VAL A 237 -31.83 21.10 -2.09
C VAL A 237 -33.10 20.72 -1.32
N GLU A 238 -34.05 20.08 -2.00
CA GLU A 238 -35.28 19.58 -1.38
C GLU A 238 -34.98 18.47 -0.36
N VAL A 239 -35.75 18.45 0.74
CA VAL A 239 -35.62 17.44 1.78
C VAL A 239 -36.27 16.15 1.32
N GLU A 240 -35.48 15.08 1.26
CA GLU A 240 -35.97 13.73 0.98
C GLU A 240 -35.77 12.78 2.18
N PRO A 241 -36.49 11.63 2.22
CA PRO A 241 -36.24 10.56 3.17
C PRO A 241 -34.79 10.05 3.15
N ALA A 242 -34.19 9.86 4.32
CA ALA A 242 -32.83 9.32 4.39
C ALA A 242 -32.77 7.85 3.91
N PRO A 243 -31.66 7.43 3.27
CA PRO A 243 -31.48 6.04 2.84
C PRO A 243 -31.44 5.03 3.99
N GLN A 244 -31.40 3.74 3.63
CA GLN A 244 -31.22 2.67 4.60
C GLN A 244 -29.91 2.85 5.38
N ARG A 245 -30.02 2.84 6.72
CA ARG A 245 -28.87 2.95 7.64
C ARG A 245 -27.91 1.78 7.55
N ALA A 246 -26.64 2.07 7.81
CA ALA A 246 -25.65 1.04 8.06
C ALA A 246 -25.93 0.32 9.39
N ARG A 247 -25.51 -0.93 9.49
CA ARG A 247 -25.49 -1.69 10.75
C ARG A 247 -24.11 -2.28 10.95
N VAL A 248 -23.61 -2.22 12.19
CA VAL A 248 -22.39 -2.90 12.64
C VAL A 248 -22.68 -3.64 13.95
N PRO A 249 -21.87 -4.66 14.31
CA PRO A 249 -21.93 -5.31 15.60
C PRO A 249 -21.99 -4.33 16.78
N LYS A 250 -22.62 -4.77 17.87
CA LYS A 250 -22.67 -3.95 19.11
C LYS A 250 -21.32 -3.87 19.80
N HIS A 251 -20.53 -4.94 19.71
CA HIS A 251 -19.21 -5.06 20.31
C HIS A 251 -18.24 -5.54 19.24
N TYR A 252 -17.10 -4.88 19.18
CA TYR A 252 -15.96 -5.27 18.36
C TYR A 252 -14.70 -4.72 19.03
N THR A 253 -13.55 -5.32 18.74
CA THR A 253 -12.27 -4.86 19.27
C THR A 253 -11.96 -3.45 18.78
N THR A 254 -11.68 -2.55 19.72
CA THR A 254 -11.24 -1.18 19.43
C THR A 254 -9.75 -1.07 19.70
N MET A 255 -8.96 -0.76 18.67
CA MET A 255 -7.52 -0.48 18.79
C MET A 255 -7.30 1.03 18.76
N LEU A 256 -6.97 1.65 19.90
CA LEU A 256 -6.58 3.05 19.98
C LEU A 256 -5.06 3.22 19.88
N GLU A 257 -4.62 4.41 19.47
CA GLU A 257 -3.21 4.78 19.53
C GLU A 257 -2.68 4.60 20.97
N GLY A 258 -1.54 3.93 21.11
CA GLY A 258 -0.93 3.56 22.40
C GLY A 258 -1.39 2.21 22.97
N GLN A 259 -2.35 1.54 22.33
CA GLN A 259 -2.78 0.18 22.71
C GLN A 259 -2.11 -0.92 21.88
N GLU A 260 -1.12 -0.55 21.06
CA GLU A 260 -0.40 -1.46 20.18
C GLU A 260 0.30 -2.57 20.98
N ARG A 261 0.39 -3.76 20.37
CA ARG A 261 1.12 -4.88 20.95
C ARG A 261 2.59 -4.50 21.13
N PRO A 262 3.24 -4.96 22.23
CA PRO A 262 4.62 -4.63 22.50
C PRO A 262 5.52 -5.14 21.37
N ARG A 263 6.33 -4.24 20.82
CA ARG A 263 7.38 -4.60 19.84
C ARG A 263 8.71 -4.71 20.57
N GLN A 264 9.45 -5.78 20.28
CA GLN A 264 10.83 -5.89 20.71
C GLN A 264 11.67 -4.97 19.82
N THR A 265 11.97 -3.76 20.33
CA THR A 265 12.76 -2.72 19.63
C THR A 265 14.26 -2.85 19.88
N LYS A 266 14.66 -3.56 20.95
CA LYS A 266 16.04 -3.89 21.25
C LYS A 266 16.30 -5.33 20.85
N LEU A 267 16.90 -5.52 19.68
CA LEU A 267 17.72 -6.71 19.43
C LEU A 267 18.88 -6.63 20.42
N ASP A 268 18.85 -7.52 21.41
CA ASP A 268 19.58 -7.42 22.67
C ASP A 268 21.07 -7.71 22.43
N TRP A 269 21.82 -6.72 21.94
CA TRP A 269 23.30 -6.63 21.90
C TRP A 269 24.09 -7.76 21.19
N TRP A 270 23.48 -8.90 20.88
CA TRP A 270 24.12 -10.11 20.37
C TRP A 270 24.00 -10.25 18.85
N ASP A 271 22.95 -9.70 18.24
CA ASP A 271 22.87 -9.51 16.78
C ASP A 271 23.89 -8.46 16.28
N ARG A 272 24.33 -7.56 17.18
CA ARG A 272 25.48 -6.67 16.98
C ARG A 272 26.85 -7.35 17.20
N PHE A 273 26.88 -8.58 17.70
CA PHE A 273 28.12 -9.35 17.89
C PHE A 273 28.37 -10.37 16.76
N GLN A 274 27.33 -10.86 16.08
CA GLN A 274 27.50 -11.67 14.85
C GLN A 274 27.62 -10.83 13.55
N THR A 275 27.45 -9.52 13.63
CA THR A 275 27.74 -8.58 12.54
C THR A 275 29.03 -7.79 12.82
N ALA A 276 30.14 -8.52 12.70
CA ALA A 276 31.50 -8.08 13.03
C ALA A 276 31.99 -6.78 12.34
N ASP A 277 32.62 -5.91 13.13
CA ASP A 277 33.91 -5.31 12.76
C ASP A 277 34.97 -6.43 12.76
N GLY A 278 35.61 -6.68 11.61
CA GLY A 278 36.83 -7.52 11.54
C GLY A 278 36.84 -8.67 10.52
N LEU A 279 37.44 -8.38 9.35
CA LEU A 279 38.30 -9.17 8.44
C LEU A 279 38.28 -10.72 8.33
N VAL A 280 37.19 -11.42 8.65
CA VAL A 280 36.96 -12.83 8.24
C VAL A 280 35.63 -13.11 7.49
N PRO A 281 34.59 -12.25 7.45
CA PRO A 281 33.33 -12.60 6.77
C PRO A 281 33.32 -12.41 5.24
N SER A 282 34.49 -12.23 4.61
CA SER A 282 34.59 -12.06 3.16
C SER A 282 34.35 -13.36 2.37
N VAL A 283 34.52 -14.55 2.98
CA VAL A 283 34.34 -15.84 2.28
C VAL A 283 32.91 -16.39 2.44
N ALA A 284 32.29 -16.22 3.60
CA ALA A 284 30.93 -16.71 3.84
C ALA A 284 29.85 -15.82 3.18
N ARG A 285 30.09 -14.50 3.10
CA ARG A 285 29.24 -13.61 2.31
C ARG A 285 29.43 -13.80 0.80
N PHE A 286 30.56 -14.32 0.33
CA PHE A 286 30.71 -14.71 -1.08
C PHE A 286 29.97 -16.00 -1.43
N ALA A 287 29.80 -16.93 -0.48
CA ALA A 287 29.07 -18.18 -0.75
C ALA A 287 27.56 -17.99 -0.70
N VAL A 288 27.05 -17.18 0.25
CA VAL A 288 25.60 -16.91 0.37
C VAL A 288 25.17 -15.78 -0.56
N ALA A 289 25.96 -14.71 -0.75
CA ALA A 289 25.70 -13.78 -1.83
C ALA A 289 25.99 -14.42 -3.19
N GLY A 290 26.94 -15.36 -3.32
CA GLY A 290 27.11 -16.12 -4.57
C GLY A 290 25.97 -17.09 -4.86
N ALA A 291 25.34 -17.66 -3.84
CA ALA A 291 24.17 -18.53 -4.00
C ALA A 291 22.87 -17.73 -4.20
N ILE A 292 22.72 -16.58 -3.53
CA ILE A 292 21.56 -15.69 -3.71
C ILE A 292 21.71 -14.89 -4.99
N VAL A 293 22.86 -14.30 -5.30
CA VAL A 293 23.13 -13.66 -6.61
C VAL A 293 23.19 -14.72 -7.71
N GLY A 294 23.63 -15.95 -7.46
CA GLY A 294 23.52 -17.05 -8.41
C GLY A 294 22.07 -17.48 -8.67
N ALA A 295 21.23 -17.57 -7.63
CA ALA A 295 19.82 -17.89 -7.75
C ALA A 295 18.98 -16.71 -8.29
N VAL A 296 19.36 -15.47 -7.97
CA VAL A 296 18.74 -14.23 -8.46
C VAL A 296 19.28 -13.86 -9.85
N LEU A 297 20.45 -14.30 -10.30
CA LEU A 297 20.85 -14.24 -11.70
C LEU A 297 20.25 -15.40 -12.51
N ALA A 298 20.00 -16.56 -11.88
CA ALA A 298 19.33 -17.70 -12.54
C ALA A 298 17.80 -17.52 -12.62
N ALA A 299 17.16 -16.86 -11.64
CA ALA A 299 15.72 -16.58 -11.62
C ALA A 299 15.37 -15.12 -12.00
N GLY A 300 16.30 -14.17 -11.79
CA GLY A 300 16.18 -12.76 -12.18
C GLY A 300 16.88 -12.42 -13.49
N GLY A 301 17.12 -13.43 -14.34
CA GLY A 301 17.22 -13.22 -15.80
C GLY A 301 15.89 -12.84 -16.46
N MET A 302 14.81 -12.66 -15.68
CA MET A 302 13.50 -12.18 -16.14
C MET A 302 12.96 -11.07 -15.21
N VAL A 303 13.76 -10.04 -14.96
CA VAL A 303 13.24 -8.72 -14.56
C VAL A 303 13.22 -7.88 -15.83
N GLY A 304 12.01 -7.59 -16.31
CA GLY A 304 11.71 -7.17 -17.68
C GLY A 304 12.52 -5.98 -18.19
N ALA A 305 13.31 -6.24 -19.22
CA ALA A 305 13.79 -5.23 -20.14
C ALA A 305 12.59 -4.45 -20.72
N PRO A 306 12.67 -3.12 -20.92
CA PRO A 306 11.67 -2.42 -21.73
C PRO A 306 11.51 -3.13 -23.08
N GLU A 307 10.28 -3.30 -23.56
CA GLU A 307 10.01 -3.95 -24.83
C GLU A 307 9.69 -2.91 -25.90
N ALA A 308 10.27 -3.05 -27.10
CA ALA A 308 9.84 -2.35 -28.29
C ALA A 308 9.06 -3.31 -29.20
N VAL A 309 7.83 -2.92 -29.56
CA VAL A 309 7.03 -3.57 -30.60
C VAL A 309 7.27 -2.82 -31.90
N ILE A 310 8.02 -3.44 -32.80
CA ILE A 310 8.30 -2.89 -34.13
C ILE A 310 7.24 -3.42 -35.09
N TYR A 311 6.58 -2.52 -35.82
CA TYR A 311 5.55 -2.86 -36.80
C TYR A 311 5.90 -2.28 -38.18
N ASN A 312 5.92 -3.15 -39.18
CA ASN A 312 6.12 -2.77 -40.57
C ASN A 312 4.77 -2.54 -41.27
N GLY A 313 4.29 -1.29 -41.28
CA GLY A 313 3.08 -0.89 -41.99
C GLY A 313 3.22 -0.79 -43.52
N LEU A 314 4.42 -0.98 -44.06
CA LEU A 314 4.70 -0.87 -45.50
C LEU A 314 4.39 -2.18 -46.24
N GLU A 315 4.07 -2.09 -47.53
CA GLU A 315 3.84 -3.27 -48.40
C GLU A 315 5.14 -3.95 -48.87
N ARG A 316 6.28 -3.68 -48.23
CA ARG A 316 7.58 -4.25 -48.57
C ARG A 316 8.36 -4.66 -47.32
N SER A 317 9.27 -5.63 -47.46
CA SER A 317 10.14 -6.03 -46.35
C SER A 317 11.13 -4.93 -45.99
N VAL A 318 11.40 -4.78 -44.70
CA VAL A 318 12.32 -3.80 -44.13
C VAL A 318 13.26 -4.45 -43.11
N VAL A 319 14.43 -3.85 -42.93
CA VAL A 319 15.40 -4.19 -41.89
C VAL A 319 15.44 -3.03 -40.90
N VAL A 320 15.18 -3.31 -39.63
CA VAL A 320 15.22 -2.33 -38.54
C VAL A 320 16.38 -2.65 -37.62
N GLU A 321 17.29 -1.69 -37.48
CA GLU A 321 18.38 -1.70 -36.52
C GLU A 321 17.94 -0.87 -35.29
N LEU A 322 17.99 -1.49 -34.11
CA LEU A 322 17.55 -0.91 -32.84
C LEU A 322 18.61 -1.24 -31.77
N GLY A 323 19.57 -0.34 -31.61
CA GLY A 323 20.74 -0.59 -30.76
C GLY A 323 21.63 -1.70 -31.32
N ARG A 324 21.67 -2.87 -30.66
CA ARG A 324 22.43 -4.06 -31.12
C ARG A 324 21.57 -5.08 -31.87
N GLU A 325 20.26 -4.89 -31.87
CA GLU A 325 19.31 -5.80 -32.50
C GLU A 325 19.06 -5.40 -33.94
N VAL A 326 19.04 -6.38 -34.85
CA VAL A 326 18.73 -6.20 -36.26
C VAL A 326 17.60 -7.14 -36.62
N VAL A 327 16.48 -6.58 -37.06
CA VAL A 327 15.25 -7.32 -37.30
C VAL A 327 14.77 -7.09 -38.71
N GLU A 328 14.68 -8.16 -39.49
CA GLU A 328 13.96 -8.14 -40.76
C GLU A 328 12.47 -8.40 -40.52
N LEU A 329 11.62 -7.58 -41.14
CA LEU A 329 10.17 -7.63 -41.04
C LEU A 329 9.56 -7.70 -42.44
N ALA A 330 8.76 -8.73 -42.69
CA ALA A 330 7.89 -8.83 -43.86
C ALA A 330 6.79 -7.73 -43.82
N PRO A 331 6.11 -7.47 -44.94
CA PRO A 331 4.96 -6.55 -44.96
C PRO A 331 3.92 -6.91 -43.90
N GLN A 332 3.39 -5.91 -43.19
CA GLN A 332 2.38 -6.07 -42.13
C GLN A 332 2.80 -6.94 -40.94
N GLN A 333 4.10 -7.23 -40.81
CA GLN A 333 4.63 -8.01 -39.70
C GLN A 333 4.95 -7.12 -38.50
N ARG A 334 4.75 -7.66 -37.30
CA ARG A 334 5.28 -7.09 -36.06
C ARG A 334 6.27 -8.03 -35.38
N ARG A 335 7.24 -7.44 -34.67
CA ARG A 335 8.16 -8.18 -33.82
C ARG A 335 8.43 -7.42 -32.53
N LYS A 336 8.53 -8.19 -31.44
CA LYS A 336 8.94 -7.69 -30.13
C LYS A 336 10.43 -7.84 -29.96
N VAL A 337 11.07 -6.83 -29.38
CA VAL A 337 12.49 -6.80 -29.07
C VAL A 337 12.66 -6.25 -27.65
N GLU A 338 13.52 -6.91 -26.87
CA GLU A 338 13.89 -6.43 -25.54
C GLU A 338 15.01 -5.39 -25.64
N LEU A 339 14.88 -4.30 -24.89
CA LEU A 339 15.80 -3.17 -24.89
C LEU A 339 16.61 -3.10 -23.58
N PRO A 340 17.89 -2.68 -23.65
CA PRO A 340 18.65 -2.39 -22.43
C PRO A 340 18.03 -1.19 -21.70
N ALA A 341 17.76 -1.33 -20.40
CA ALA A 341 17.15 -0.29 -19.58
C ALA A 341 18.05 0.95 -19.40
N GLY A 342 17.46 2.15 -19.47
CA GLY A 342 18.13 3.41 -19.12
C GLY A 342 19.10 3.97 -20.17
N ALA A 343 18.93 3.60 -21.44
CA ALA A 343 19.79 4.08 -22.53
C ALA A 343 19.00 4.75 -23.66
N ARG A 344 19.59 5.80 -24.24
CA ARG A 344 19.19 6.38 -25.54
C ARG A 344 19.60 5.42 -26.65
N VAL A 345 18.64 4.98 -27.47
CA VAL A 345 18.87 3.98 -28.52
C VAL A 345 18.69 4.61 -29.89
N ALA A 346 19.69 4.44 -30.75
CA ALA A 346 19.60 4.79 -32.17
C ALA A 346 18.75 3.76 -32.90
N ILE A 347 17.77 4.25 -33.65
CA ILE A 347 16.82 3.48 -34.45
C ILE A 347 17.05 3.84 -35.91
N LYS A 348 17.15 2.83 -36.77
CA LYS A 348 17.35 3.00 -38.20
C LYS A 348 16.57 1.94 -38.96
N ALA A 349 15.76 2.34 -39.91
CA ALA A 349 15.05 1.44 -40.81
C ALA A 349 15.58 1.59 -42.23
N THR A 350 15.87 0.46 -42.88
CA THR A 350 16.28 0.39 -44.29
C THR A 350 15.43 -0.61 -45.05
N THR A 351 15.38 -0.49 -46.36
CA THR A 351 14.90 -1.57 -47.23
C THR A 351 15.89 -2.73 -47.25
N THR A 352 15.49 -3.91 -47.73
CA THR A 352 16.39 -5.07 -47.87
C THR A 352 17.54 -4.85 -48.85
N ASP A 353 17.40 -3.89 -49.78
CA ASP A 353 18.45 -3.41 -50.69
C ASP A 353 19.31 -2.27 -50.10
N GLY A 354 19.10 -1.91 -48.83
CA GLY A 354 19.95 -0.98 -48.09
C GLY A 354 19.61 0.50 -48.25
N GLN A 355 18.47 0.85 -48.85
CA GLN A 355 18.02 2.25 -48.92
C GLN A 355 17.47 2.68 -47.57
N LEU A 356 17.89 3.86 -47.10
CA LEU A 356 17.41 4.42 -45.83
C LEU A 356 15.95 4.84 -45.93
N ILE A 357 15.13 4.39 -44.99
CA ILE A 357 13.74 4.80 -44.82
C ILE A 357 13.68 5.94 -43.78
N GLU A 358 14.24 5.73 -42.59
CA GLU A 358 14.34 6.73 -41.53
C GLU A 358 15.44 6.37 -40.51
N ALA A 359 15.91 7.37 -39.76
CA ALA A 359 16.82 7.19 -38.62
C ALA A 359 16.63 8.28 -37.57
N PHE A 360 16.59 7.91 -36.29
CA PHE A 360 16.42 8.81 -35.16
C PHE A 360 16.90 8.16 -33.85
N ASP A 361 17.06 8.95 -32.79
CA ASP A 361 17.31 8.42 -31.45
C ASP A 361 16.03 8.48 -30.61
N ALA A 362 15.82 7.49 -29.74
CA ALA A 362 14.73 7.48 -28.77
C ALA A 362 15.23 7.14 -27.36
N ASP A 363 14.65 7.80 -26.37
CA ASP A 363 14.94 7.60 -24.95
C ASP A 363 13.94 6.58 -24.36
N PHE A 364 14.46 5.57 -23.66
CA PHE A 364 13.70 4.47 -23.06
C PHE A 364 13.82 4.53 -21.53
N ASP A 365 13.31 5.64 -20.97
CA ASP A 365 13.56 6.05 -19.58
C ASP A 365 12.71 5.31 -18.54
N THR A 366 11.70 4.55 -18.98
CA THR A 366 10.79 3.83 -18.09
C THR A 366 11.23 2.38 -17.96
N SER A 367 11.69 1.99 -16.76
CA SER A 367 11.83 0.58 -16.42
C SER A 367 10.46 -0.08 -16.54
N PHE A 368 10.35 -1.20 -17.26
CA PHE A 368 9.09 -1.92 -17.59
C PHE A 368 8.16 -1.26 -18.62
N GLY A 369 8.62 -0.29 -19.42
CA GLY A 369 7.81 0.33 -20.49
C GLY A 369 7.61 -0.56 -21.73
N THR A 370 6.42 -0.52 -22.34
CA THR A 370 6.18 -1.04 -23.71
C THR A 370 6.11 0.12 -24.69
N TYR A 371 6.97 0.10 -25.70
CA TYR A 371 7.09 1.14 -26.71
C TYR A 371 6.67 0.58 -28.07
N VAL A 372 6.02 1.39 -28.89
CA VAL A 372 5.59 0.98 -30.24
C VAL A 372 6.34 1.81 -31.27
N TYR A 373 7.07 1.13 -32.17
CA TYR A 373 7.70 1.75 -33.32
C TYR A 373 6.98 1.30 -34.60
N ASN A 374 6.36 2.26 -35.29
CA ASN A 374 5.67 2.06 -36.55
C ASN A 374 6.50 2.64 -37.69
N VAL A 375 7.06 1.76 -38.53
CA VAL A 375 8.02 2.15 -39.57
C VAL A 375 7.37 3.17 -40.52
N ALA A 376 8.02 4.32 -40.68
CA ALA A 376 7.62 5.51 -41.43
C ALA A 376 6.24 6.07 -41.04
N GLY A 377 5.68 5.70 -39.89
CA GLY A 377 4.30 6.01 -39.54
C GLY A 377 3.28 5.44 -40.54
N ALA A 378 3.64 4.37 -41.26
CA ALA A 378 2.91 3.86 -42.43
C ALA A 378 1.55 3.20 -42.11
N SER A 379 1.11 3.26 -40.85
CA SER A 379 -0.18 2.72 -40.42
C SER A 379 -0.77 3.57 -39.30
N PRO A 380 -2.09 3.81 -39.28
CA PRO A 380 -2.72 4.49 -38.15
C PRO A 380 -2.65 3.63 -36.90
N LEU A 381 -2.20 4.21 -35.78
CA LEU A 381 -2.23 3.58 -34.46
C LEU A 381 -3.31 4.23 -33.61
N VAL A 382 -3.99 3.44 -32.79
CA VAL A 382 -4.95 3.91 -31.78
C VAL A 382 -4.42 3.53 -30.41
N GLU A 383 -4.15 4.54 -29.59
CA GLU A 383 -3.89 4.36 -28.17
C GLU A 383 -5.22 4.42 -27.41
N TRP A 384 -5.45 3.44 -26.56
CA TRP A 384 -6.59 3.43 -25.65
C TRP A 384 -6.12 2.90 -24.30
N THR A 385 -6.56 3.54 -23.22
CA THR A 385 -6.22 3.15 -21.87
C THR A 385 -7.33 2.25 -21.32
N ALA A 386 -6.98 1.00 -20.98
CA ALA A 386 -7.86 0.12 -20.25
C ALA A 386 -7.78 0.47 -18.75
N HIS A 387 -8.84 1.05 -18.20
CA HIS A 387 -8.96 1.20 -16.75
C HIS A 387 -9.45 -0.12 -16.16
N TYR A 388 -8.54 -0.86 -15.53
CA TYR A 388 -8.91 -2.03 -14.74
C TYR A 388 -9.29 -1.58 -13.32
N GLY A 389 -10.54 -1.16 -13.21
CA GLY A 389 -11.28 -1.00 -11.96
C GLY A 389 -12.52 -1.85 -12.03
N THR A 390 -13.22 -1.96 -10.92
CA THR A 390 -14.57 -2.49 -10.90
C THR A 390 -15.40 -1.45 -11.68
N ALA A 391 -15.77 -1.84 -12.89
CA ALA A 391 -16.65 -1.19 -13.85
C ALA A 391 -16.80 -2.21 -14.98
N SER A 392 -17.90 -2.96 -14.99
CA SER A 392 -18.30 -3.70 -16.19
C SER A 392 -19.00 -2.76 -17.18
N PRO A 393 -18.91 -3.05 -18.50
CA PRO A 393 -19.13 -2.12 -19.61
C PRO A 393 -20.52 -1.45 -19.69
#